data_AF-A0A2V8TYM6-F1
#
_entry.id   AF-A0A2V8TYM6-F1
#
_cell.length_a   1.000
_cell.length_b   1.000
_cell.length_c   1.000
_cell.angle_alpha   90.00
_cell.angle_beta   90.00
_cell.angle_gamma   90.00
#
_symmetry.space_group_name_H-M   'P 1'
#
loop_
_entity.id
_entity.type
_entity.pdbx_description
1 polymer ?
#
loop_
_entity_poly.entity_id
_entity_poly.type
_entity_poly.pdbx_seq_one_letter_code
_entity_poly.pdbx_strand_id
1 'polypeptide(L)'
;MADLLSDASLLAGWHDLEFGSWRWTKRRFAFALEAPVTDEPATLRFRFHLPPPIFAQRSSMTLAASVNGAILPPETYNSPGDHNYVRPVAAEMLRPGVSRDVVRVEFELDSAIAPTSADVRELGLLVDFSGAPPILLY
;
A
#
# COMPACT_ATOMS: atom_id res chain seq x y z
N MET A 1 -5.79 -19.15 13.27
CA MET A 1 -7.05 -18.54 12.78
C MET A 1 -6.61 -17.49 11.75
N ALA A 2 -6.79 -17.76 10.46
CA ALA A 2 -6.35 -16.88 9.38
C ALA A 2 -7.31 -15.67 9.33
N ASP A 3 -6.76 -14.52 9.68
CA ASP A 3 -7.45 -13.24 9.86
C ASP A 3 -7.92 -12.65 8.52
N LEU A 4 -8.98 -11.84 8.56
CA LEU A 4 -9.86 -11.36 7.47
C LEU A 4 -9.17 -10.43 6.44
N LEU A 5 -8.13 -10.94 5.79
CA LEU A 5 -7.49 -10.39 4.60
C LEU A 5 -7.92 -11.17 3.35
N SER A 6 -9.17 -11.59 3.23
CA SER A 6 -9.63 -12.70 2.39
C SER A 6 -9.30 -12.65 0.88
N ASP A 7 -8.57 -11.64 0.41
CA ASP A 7 -8.07 -11.49 -0.96
C ASP A 7 -6.66 -10.83 -1.03
N ALA A 8 -6.07 -10.37 0.09
CA ALA A 8 -4.88 -9.51 0.11
C ALA A 8 -3.78 -9.98 1.08
N SER A 9 -2.71 -10.59 0.56
CA SER A 9 -1.54 -10.99 1.35
C SER A 9 -0.51 -9.85 1.49
N LEU A 10 0.00 -9.64 2.70
CA LEU A 10 1.11 -8.72 2.97
C LEU A 10 2.45 -9.37 2.53
N LEU A 11 3.23 -8.68 1.70
CA LEU A 11 4.53 -9.15 1.23
C LEU A 11 5.67 -8.52 2.05
N ALA A 12 6.70 -8.00 1.38
CA ALA A 12 7.82 -7.31 2.04
C ALA A 12 7.42 -5.90 2.48
N GLY A 13 8.17 -5.35 3.44
CA GLY A 13 8.05 -3.95 3.85
C GLY A 13 6.99 -3.66 4.90
N TRP A 14 6.49 -4.68 5.60
CA TRP A 14 5.56 -4.55 6.71
C TRP A 14 6.28 -4.75 8.03
N HIS A 15 5.92 -3.94 9.02
CA HIS A 15 6.31 -4.16 10.42
C HIS A 15 5.25 -4.98 11.15
N ASP A 16 5.56 -5.31 12.40
CA ASP A 16 4.65 -5.99 13.31
C ASP A 16 3.32 -5.26 13.50
N LEU A 17 2.29 -6.04 13.79
CA LEU A 17 0.97 -5.53 14.14
C LEU A 17 1.05 -4.80 15.47
N GLU A 18 0.70 -3.53 15.46
CA GLU A 18 0.58 -2.73 16.67
C GLU A 18 -0.90 -2.61 17.07
N PHE A 19 -1.16 -2.44 18.37
CA PHE A 19 -2.48 -2.32 19.02
C PHE A 19 -3.61 -3.19 18.41
N GLY A 20 -3.26 -4.39 17.93
CA GLY A 20 -4.18 -5.37 17.37
C GLY A 20 -4.85 -5.00 16.05
N SER A 21 -4.49 -3.90 15.38
CA SER A 21 -5.29 -3.40 14.24
C SER A 21 -4.54 -2.58 13.19
N TRP A 22 -3.36 -2.07 13.49
CA TRP A 22 -2.64 -1.14 12.61
C TRP A 22 -1.21 -1.63 12.43
N ARG A 23 -0.69 -1.49 11.21
CA ARG A 23 0.70 -1.85 10.87
C ARG A 23 1.40 -0.67 10.24
N TRP A 24 2.66 -0.52 10.61
CA TRP A 24 3.57 0.37 9.91
C TRP A 24 4.11 -0.29 8.65
N THR A 25 4.23 0.49 7.59
CA THR A 25 4.99 0.14 6.39
C THR A 25 6.41 0.70 6.48
N LYS A 26 7.31 0.10 5.72
CA LYS A 26 8.61 0.69 5.35
C LYS A 26 8.40 1.68 4.20
N ARG A 27 9.48 2.37 3.78
CA ARG A 27 9.48 3.22 2.58
C ARG A 27 9.01 2.47 1.34
N ARG A 28 9.40 1.20 1.22
CA ARG A 28 8.96 0.28 0.17
C ARG A 28 8.20 -0.87 0.80
N PHE A 29 7.00 -1.12 0.32
CA PHE A 29 6.16 -2.20 0.80
C PHE A 29 5.33 -2.78 -0.34
N ALA A 30 4.86 -4.01 -0.18
CA ALA A 30 4.13 -4.69 -1.22
C ALA A 30 2.96 -5.52 -0.68
N PHE A 31 1.93 -5.63 -1.50
CA PHE A 31 0.78 -6.51 -1.33
C PHE A 31 0.72 -7.50 -2.49
N ALA A 32 0.15 -8.67 -2.24
CA ALA A 32 -0.35 -9.58 -3.25
C ALA A 32 -1.87 -9.61 -3.12
N LEU A 33 -2.59 -9.29 -4.19
CA LEU A 33 -4.05 -9.27 -4.27
C LEU A 33 -4.51 -10.35 -5.23
N GLU A 34 -5.70 -10.92 -5.09
CA GLU A 34 -6.23 -11.76 -6.15
C GLU A 34 -6.68 -10.88 -7.33
N ALA A 35 -6.40 -11.34 -8.54
CA ALA A 35 -6.80 -10.62 -9.74
C ALA A 35 -8.32 -10.78 -9.93
N PRO A 36 -9.09 -9.69 -10.12
CA PRO A 36 -10.47 -9.85 -10.52
C PRO A 36 -10.53 -10.54 -11.89
N VAL A 37 -11.41 -11.54 -12.03
CA VAL A 37 -11.64 -12.24 -13.29
C VAL A 37 -12.51 -11.37 -14.20
N THR A 38 -11.90 -10.29 -14.72
CA THR A 38 -12.55 -9.34 -15.64
C THR A 38 -11.62 -8.98 -16.79
N ASP A 39 -12.21 -8.67 -17.94
CA ASP A 39 -11.52 -8.11 -19.12
C ASP A 39 -11.57 -6.57 -19.10
N GLU A 40 -12.21 -5.98 -18.09
CA GLU A 40 -12.31 -4.55 -17.88
C GLU A 40 -11.15 -4.01 -17.02
N PRO A 41 -10.81 -2.71 -17.14
CA PRO A 41 -9.87 -2.09 -16.21
C PRO A 41 -10.43 -2.14 -14.78
N ALA A 42 -9.61 -2.59 -13.84
CA ALA A 42 -9.95 -2.57 -12.41
C ALA A 42 -9.52 -1.24 -11.77
N THR A 43 -10.04 -0.95 -10.60
CA THR A 43 -9.66 0.19 -9.78
C THR A 43 -8.92 -0.29 -8.55
N LEU A 44 -7.65 0.10 -8.42
CA LEU A 44 -6.88 -0.08 -7.21
C LEU A 44 -7.24 1.04 -6.22
N ARG A 45 -7.72 0.67 -5.04
CA ARG A 45 -7.90 1.58 -3.91
C ARG A 45 -7.03 1.13 -2.76
N PHE A 46 -6.13 1.98 -2.31
CA PHE A 46 -5.33 1.78 -1.12
C PHE A 46 -5.57 2.91 -0.11
N ARG A 47 -5.93 2.56 1.10
CA ARG A 47 -6.26 3.47 2.19
C ARG A 47 -5.20 3.37 3.26
N PHE A 48 -4.74 4.53 3.69
CA PHE A 48 -3.65 4.63 4.65
C PHE A 48 -3.79 5.92 5.43
N HIS A 49 -3.13 5.94 6.58
CA HIS A 49 -2.96 7.11 7.41
C HIS A 49 -1.53 7.64 7.24
N LEU A 50 -1.41 8.91 6.89
CA LEU A 50 -0.17 9.66 6.82
C LEU A 50 0.10 10.35 8.16
N PRO A 51 1.04 9.84 8.97
CA PRO A 51 1.26 10.38 10.30
C PRO A 51 1.92 11.78 10.24
N PRO A 52 1.48 12.73 11.10
CA PRO A 52 2.07 14.07 11.20
C PRO A 52 3.60 14.15 11.29
N PRO A 53 4.33 13.27 12.02
CA PRO A 53 5.80 13.35 12.11
C PRO A 53 6.52 13.16 10.76
N ILE A 54 5.92 12.47 9.80
CA ILE A 54 6.51 12.35 8.45
C ILE A 54 6.33 13.65 7.70
N PHE A 55 5.14 14.23 7.80
CA PHE A 55 4.82 15.52 7.21
C PHE A 55 5.65 16.67 7.81
N ALA A 56 5.99 16.57 9.11
CA ALA A 56 6.85 17.54 9.78
C ALA A 56 8.28 17.54 9.23
N GLN A 57 8.78 16.39 8.76
CA GLN A 57 10.10 16.27 8.13
C GLN A 57 10.07 16.62 6.63
N ARG A 58 8.96 16.31 5.95
CA ARG A 58 8.73 16.59 4.54
C ARG A 58 7.35 17.20 4.34
N SER A 59 7.29 18.45 3.88
CA SER A 59 6.04 19.19 3.59
C SER A 59 5.15 18.55 2.51
N SER A 60 5.61 17.47 1.88
CA SER A 60 4.84 16.64 0.96
C SER A 60 5.36 15.20 0.97
N MET A 61 4.49 14.25 0.69
CA MET A 61 4.84 12.84 0.50
C MET A 61 4.34 12.39 -0.86
N THR A 62 5.21 11.79 -1.67
CA THR A 62 4.81 11.15 -2.93
C THR A 62 4.77 9.64 -2.75
N LEU A 63 3.62 9.05 -3.07
CA LEU A 63 3.39 7.60 -3.13
C LEU A 63 3.40 7.18 -4.60
N ALA A 64 4.41 6.39 -4.98
CA ALA A 64 4.44 5.66 -6.22
C ALA A 64 3.87 4.26 -5.99
N ALA A 65 3.15 3.73 -6.97
CA ALA A 65 2.66 2.36 -6.97
C ALA A 65 3.03 1.69 -8.29
N SER A 66 3.13 0.37 -8.25
CA SER A 66 3.33 -0.45 -9.43
C SER A 66 2.57 -1.75 -9.29
N VAL A 67 2.02 -2.24 -10.39
CA VAL A 67 1.20 -3.43 -10.46
C VAL A 67 1.86 -4.40 -11.41
N ASN A 68 2.28 -5.57 -10.91
CA ASN A 68 3.01 -6.58 -11.69
C ASN A 68 4.23 -6.00 -12.44
N GLY A 69 4.92 -5.03 -11.83
CA GLY A 69 6.06 -4.32 -12.42
C GLY A 69 5.72 -3.15 -13.34
N ALA A 70 4.45 -2.95 -13.70
CA ALA A 70 4.00 -1.79 -14.47
C ALA A 70 3.71 -0.61 -13.53
N ILE A 71 4.36 0.52 -13.77
CA ILE A 71 4.32 1.70 -12.90
C ILE A 71 3.00 2.45 -13.07
N LEU A 72 2.32 2.71 -11.96
CA LEU A 72 1.14 3.57 -11.89
C LEU A 72 1.56 5.02 -11.69
N PRO A 73 0.72 6.00 -12.11
CA PRO A 73 1.00 7.40 -11.85
C PRO A 73 1.09 7.67 -10.34
N PRO A 74 2.20 8.27 -9.86
CA PRO A 74 2.37 8.57 -8.44
C PRO A 74 1.36 9.63 -7.99
N GLU A 75 1.10 9.68 -6.69
CA GLU A 75 0.24 10.69 -6.07
C GLU A 75 1.01 11.42 -4.96
N THR A 76 0.92 12.74 -4.95
CA THR A 76 1.56 13.58 -3.92
C THR A 76 0.52 14.07 -2.94
N TYR A 77 0.77 13.82 -1.65
CA TYR A 77 -0.05 14.23 -0.53
C TYR A 77 0.62 15.39 0.21
N ASN A 78 -0.12 16.48 0.39
CA ASN A 78 0.34 17.72 1.02
C ASN A 78 -0.31 17.98 2.39
N SER A 79 -0.91 16.97 3.01
CA SER A 79 -1.52 17.10 4.34
C SER A 79 -1.44 15.77 5.09
N PRO A 80 -1.19 15.77 6.40
CA PRO A 80 -1.27 14.55 7.21
C PRO A 80 -2.72 14.10 7.39
N GLY A 81 -2.92 12.86 7.85
CA GLY A 81 -4.24 12.26 8.08
C GLY A 81 -4.55 11.10 7.16
N ASP A 82 -5.83 10.73 7.06
CA ASP A 82 -6.30 9.60 6.27
C ASP A 82 -6.40 9.96 4.78
N HIS A 83 -5.79 9.13 3.93
CA HIS A 83 -5.76 9.31 2.50
C HIS A 83 -6.11 8.01 1.77
N ASN A 84 -6.63 8.18 0.56
CA ASN A 84 -6.97 7.08 -0.33
C ASN A 84 -6.26 7.26 -1.67
N TYR A 85 -5.32 6.37 -1.96
CA TYR A 85 -4.73 6.24 -3.28
C TYR A 85 -5.70 5.46 -4.17
N VAL A 86 -6.27 6.12 -5.17
CA VAL A 86 -7.19 5.49 -6.12
C VAL A 86 -6.65 5.66 -7.53
N ARG A 87 -6.39 4.53 -8.21
CA ARG A 87 -5.93 4.55 -9.60
C ARG A 87 -6.58 3.44 -10.44
N PRO A 88 -6.95 3.75 -11.69
CA PRO A 88 -7.33 2.72 -12.64
C PRO A 88 -6.10 1.88 -13.01
N VAL A 89 -6.30 0.58 -13.08
CA VAL A 89 -5.32 -0.43 -13.47
C VAL A 89 -5.85 -1.07 -14.74
N ALA A 90 -5.10 -0.94 -15.83
CA ALA A 90 -5.50 -1.54 -17.11
C ALA A 90 -5.58 -3.06 -16.99
N ALA A 91 -6.53 -3.69 -17.68
CA ALA A 91 -6.70 -5.14 -17.68
C ALA A 91 -5.42 -5.89 -18.11
N GLU A 92 -4.62 -5.28 -18.99
CA GLU A 92 -3.31 -5.78 -19.44
C GLU A 92 -2.29 -5.92 -18.28
N MET A 93 -2.37 -5.06 -17.27
CA MET A 93 -1.49 -5.10 -16.09
C MET A 93 -1.92 -6.16 -15.08
N LEU A 94 -3.21 -6.55 -15.08
CA LEU A 94 -3.77 -7.55 -14.19
C LEU A 94 -3.43 -8.98 -14.61
N ARG A 95 -3.14 -9.19 -15.89
CA ARG A 95 -2.85 -10.50 -16.48
C ARG A 95 -1.43 -10.59 -17.05
N PRO A 96 -0.37 -10.47 -16.23
CA PRO A 96 0.97 -10.77 -16.72
C PRO A 96 1.00 -12.25 -17.05
N GLY A 97 1.23 -12.60 -18.31
CA GLY A 97 1.16 -13.97 -18.78
C GLY A 97 1.89 -14.96 -17.86
N VAL A 98 1.25 -16.12 -17.65
CA VAL A 98 1.69 -17.36 -16.95
C VAL A 98 1.07 -17.63 -15.57
N SER A 99 0.74 -16.64 -14.72
CA SER A 99 0.06 -16.88 -13.43
C SER A 99 -1.14 -15.95 -13.27
N ARG A 100 -2.35 -16.50 -13.31
CA ARG A 100 -3.60 -15.76 -13.64
C ARG A 100 -4.36 -15.15 -12.46
N ASP A 101 -3.97 -15.45 -11.23
CA ASP A 101 -4.86 -15.24 -10.09
C ASP A 101 -4.32 -14.27 -9.04
N VAL A 102 -3.04 -13.87 -9.11
CA VAL A 102 -2.44 -12.98 -8.10
C VAL A 102 -1.72 -11.79 -8.74
N VAL A 103 -2.11 -10.60 -8.31
CA VAL A 103 -1.55 -9.30 -8.68
C VAL A 103 -0.63 -8.81 -7.57
N ARG A 104 0.64 -8.60 -7.89
CA ARG A 104 1.59 -7.98 -6.97
C ARG A 104 1.52 -6.47 -7.11
N VAL A 105 1.16 -5.78 -6.03
CA VAL A 105 1.14 -4.32 -5.95
C VAL A 105 2.27 -3.85 -5.04
N GLU A 106 3.25 -3.14 -5.61
CA GLU A 106 4.38 -2.58 -4.85
C GLU A 106 4.22 -1.08 -4.75
N PHE A 107 4.39 -0.57 -3.54
CA PHE A 107 4.33 0.84 -3.21
C PHE A 107 5.71 1.32 -2.78
N GLU A 108 6.06 2.53 -3.21
CA GLU A 108 7.29 3.21 -2.84
C GLU A 108 6.97 4.66 -2.45
N LEU A 109 7.45 5.03 -1.27
CA LEU A 109 7.43 6.39 -0.78
C LEU A 109 8.74 7.08 -1.16
N ASP A 110 8.65 8.35 -1.54
CA ASP A 110 9.84 9.21 -1.65
C ASP A 110 10.49 9.43 -0.27
N SER A 111 9.70 9.35 0.81
CA SER A 111 10.18 9.60 2.17
C SER A 111 9.49 8.75 3.23
N ALA A 112 10.25 8.42 4.28
CA ALA A 112 9.82 7.70 5.48
C ALA A 112 10.62 8.23 6.68
N ILE A 113 10.13 8.01 7.91
CA ILE A 113 10.90 8.28 9.13
C ILE A 113 12.08 7.33 9.16
N ALA A 114 13.29 7.88 9.13
CA ALA A 114 14.51 7.12 9.27
C ALA A 114 14.58 6.49 10.68
N PRO A 115 15.20 5.30 10.82
CA PRO A 115 15.43 4.70 12.12
C PRO A 115 16.28 5.63 12.99
N THR A 116 15.84 5.83 14.23
CA THR A 116 16.51 6.65 15.25
C THR A 116 16.86 5.80 16.47
N SER A 117 17.62 6.35 17.42
CA SER A 117 17.88 5.66 18.70
C SER A 117 16.63 5.40 19.54
N ALA A 118 15.53 6.13 19.29
CA ALA A 118 14.25 5.94 19.97
C ALA A 118 13.40 4.86 19.30
N ASP A 119 13.43 4.77 17.97
CA ASP A 119 12.77 3.72 17.20
C ASP A 119 13.65 3.29 16.03
N VAL A 120 14.17 2.07 16.09
CA VAL A 120 15.12 1.51 15.10
C VAL A 120 14.44 1.07 13.81
N ARG A 121 13.12 1.30 13.68
CA ARG A 121 12.33 0.95 12.50
C ARG A 121 12.24 2.12 11.55
N GLU A 122 12.24 1.82 10.25
CA GLU A 122 11.89 2.80 9.22
C GLU A 122 10.36 2.89 9.11
N LEU A 123 9.76 4.03 9.42
CA LEU A 123 8.29 4.19 9.48
C LEU A 123 7.78 5.01 8.30
N GLY A 124 7.02 4.39 7.40
CA GLY A 124 6.53 4.98 6.14
C GLY A 124 5.07 5.43 6.21
N LEU A 125 4.12 4.51 6.17
CA LEU A 125 2.70 4.79 6.30
C LEU A 125 2.11 3.90 7.38
N LEU A 126 0.98 4.34 7.91
CA LEU A 126 0.22 3.53 8.83
C LEU A 126 -1.03 2.99 8.13
N VAL A 127 -1.28 1.70 8.27
CA VAL A 127 -2.39 1.03 7.61
C VAL A 127 -3.26 0.38 8.67
N ASP A 128 -4.52 0.79 8.71
CA ASP A 128 -5.55 0.21 9.59
C ASP A 128 -6.23 -0.98 8.90
N PHE A 129 -6.36 -2.06 9.67
CA PHE A 129 -6.99 -3.31 9.30
C PHE A 129 -8.22 -3.62 10.18
N SER A 130 -8.58 -2.75 11.13
CA SER A 130 -9.70 -3.01 12.06
C SER A 130 -11.09 -2.97 11.41
N GLY A 131 -11.21 -2.35 10.24
CA GLY A 131 -12.49 -2.13 9.57
C GLY A 131 -12.53 -2.70 8.15
N ALA A 132 -12.87 -1.84 7.21
CA ALA A 132 -12.88 -2.21 5.81
C ALA A 132 -11.44 -2.51 5.31
N PRO A 133 -11.27 -3.35 4.28
CA PRO A 133 -9.95 -3.71 3.78
C PRO A 133 -9.17 -2.47 3.35
N PRO A 134 -7.90 -2.31 3.79
CA PRO A 134 -7.12 -1.14 3.46
C PRO A 134 -6.80 -1.09 1.97
N ILE A 135 -6.68 -2.24 1.32
CA ILE A 135 -6.44 -2.35 -0.11
C ILE A 135 -7.56 -3.14 -0.77
N LEU A 136 -8.00 -2.67 -1.93
CA LEU A 136 -8.98 -3.32 -2.79
C LEU A 136 -8.60 -3.17 -4.25
N LEU A 137 -8.97 -4.18 -5.02
CA LEU A 137 -8.90 -4.20 -6.47
C LEU A 137 -10.26 -4.71 -6.97
N TYR A 138 -11.00 -3.87 -7.68
CA TYR A 138 -12.39 -4.15 -8.09
C TYR A 138 -12.72 -3.56 -9.46
#